data_AF-A0A6J4KB77-F1
#
_entry.id   AF-A0A6J4KB77-F1
#
_cell.length_a   1.000
_cell.length_b   1.000
_cell.length_c   1.000
_cell.angle_alpha   90.00
_cell.angle_beta   90.00
_cell.angle_gamma   90.00
#
_symmetry.space_group_name_H-M   'P 1'
#
loop_
_entity.id
_entity.type
_entity.pdbx_description
1 polymer ?
#
loop_
_entity_poly.entity_id
_entity_poly.type
_entity_poly.pdbx_seq_one_letter_code
_entity_poly.pdbx_strand_id
1 'polypeptide(L)'
;MPTLWFLKDGRTPYTECGPGSPLSFAEAAVVFGSDDIRAMGPQPPSFNPDETSEAPRNVVLQVDPDEGSSVLLPEAGFYWVVSADPDAAAARLSKERAKP
;
A
#
# COMPACT_ATOMS: atom_id res chain seq x y z
N MET A 1 -7.88 -8.00 -6.61
CA MET A 1 -6.69 -8.26 -5.80
C MET A 1 -5.86 -6.99 -5.67
N PRO A 2 -6.10 -6.20 -4.60
CA PRO A 2 -5.28 -5.04 -4.31
C PRO A 2 -3.78 -5.35 -4.34
N THR A 3 -2.97 -4.42 -4.83
CA THR A 3 -1.51 -4.54 -4.87
C THR A 3 -0.89 -3.64 -3.81
N LEU A 4 -0.02 -4.20 -2.96
CA LEU A 4 0.75 -3.46 -1.97
C LEU A 4 2.05 -2.95 -2.57
N TRP A 5 2.30 -1.66 -2.37
CA TRP A 5 3.47 -0.94 -2.82
C TRP A 5 4.20 -0.33 -1.63
N PHE A 6 5.52 -0.45 -1.65
CA PHE A 6 6.40 0.26 -0.73
C PHE A 6 7.04 1.42 -1.49
N LEU A 7 6.82 2.64 -1.04
CA LEU A 7 7.26 3.86 -1.72
C LEU A 7 8.27 4.63 -0.87
N LYS A 8 9.28 5.19 -1.54
CA LYS A 8 10.16 6.22 -1.01
C LYS A 8 9.47 7.58 -1.05
N ASP A 9 9.99 8.53 -0.29
CA ASP A 9 9.69 9.94 -0.55
C ASP A 9 10.30 10.38 -1.89
N GLY A 10 9.61 11.30 -2.56
CA GLY A 10 9.95 11.86 -3.86
C GLY A 10 8.74 12.01 -4.77
N ARG A 11 9.00 12.45 -6.01
CA ARG A 11 7.98 12.54 -7.05
C ARG A 11 7.84 11.21 -7.79
N THR A 12 6.60 10.80 -8.00
CA THR A 12 6.26 9.70 -8.91
C THR A 12 6.71 10.02 -10.34
N PRO A 13 7.05 9.01 -11.16
CA PRO A 13 6.91 7.56 -10.91
C PRO A 13 8.13 6.90 -10.25
N TYR A 14 9.17 7.64 -9.85
CA TYR A 14 10.46 7.04 -9.46
C TYR A 14 10.57 6.62 -7.98
N THR A 15 9.46 6.49 -7.26
CA THR A 15 9.43 6.25 -5.81
C THR A 15 9.20 4.78 -5.44
N GLU A 16 8.85 3.92 -6.39
CA GLU A 16 8.51 2.50 -6.14
C GLU A 16 9.74 1.66 -5.74
N CYS A 17 9.65 0.96 -4.61
CA CYS A 17 10.68 0.04 -4.12
C CYS A 17 10.41 -1.41 -4.50
N GLY A 18 10.50 -1.71 -5.80
CA GLY A 18 10.41 -3.08 -6.31
C GLY A 18 9.03 -3.44 -6.84
N PRO A 19 8.81 -4.73 -7.17
CA PRO A 19 7.53 -5.18 -7.72
C PRO A 19 6.45 -5.09 -6.64
N GLY A 20 5.32 -4.46 -6.99
CA GLY A 20 4.12 -4.47 -6.16
C GLY A 20 3.73 -5.90 -5.78
N SER A 21 3.35 -6.08 -4.53
CA SER A 21 2.95 -7.39 -4.00
C SER A 21 1.42 -7.53 -4.08
N PRO A 22 0.88 -8.33 -5.01
CA PRO A 22 -0.57 -8.53 -5.08
C PRO A 22 -1.03 -9.24 -3.81
N LEU A 23 -2.15 -8.81 -3.24
CA LEU A 23 -2.80 -9.44 -2.08
C LEU A 23 -4.32 -9.43 -2.22
N SER A 24 -4.97 -10.26 -1.44
CA SER A 24 -6.43 -10.35 -1.37
C SER A 24 -6.99 -9.26 -0.46
N PHE A 25 -8.24 -8.86 -0.67
CA PHE A 25 -8.93 -7.93 0.25
C PHE A 25 -8.98 -8.46 1.70
N ALA A 26 -9.07 -9.79 1.86
CA ALA A 26 -9.00 -10.43 3.17
C ALA A 26 -7.62 -10.26 3.83
N GLU A 27 -6.53 -10.49 3.09
CA GLU A 27 -5.16 -10.23 3.58
C GLU A 27 -5.01 -8.75 3.96
N ALA A 28 -5.53 -7.83 3.14
CA ALA A 28 -5.46 -6.39 3.42
C ALA A 28 -6.18 -6.04 4.72
N ALA A 29 -7.36 -6.61 4.95
CA ALA A 29 -8.12 -6.43 6.17
C ALA A 29 -7.42 -6.98 7.42
N VAL A 30 -6.70 -8.10 7.32
CA VAL A 30 -5.95 -8.64 8.46
C VAL A 30 -4.66 -7.86 8.72
N VAL A 31 -3.95 -7.47 7.66
CA VAL A 31 -2.65 -6.78 7.76
C VAL A 31 -2.81 -5.32 8.16
N PHE A 32 -3.83 -4.64 7.62
CA PHE A 32 -4.03 -3.20 7.73
C PHE A 32 -5.36 -2.78 8.37
N GLY A 33 -6.23 -3.71 8.77
CA GLY A 33 -7.57 -3.37 9.26
C GLY A 33 -7.62 -2.57 10.57
N SER A 34 -6.48 -2.38 11.25
CA SER A 34 -6.35 -1.50 12.41
C SER A 34 -5.55 -0.22 12.12
N ASP A 35 -5.02 -0.06 10.90
CA ASP A 35 -4.21 1.09 10.50
C ASP A 35 -5.10 2.22 9.92
N ASP A 36 -4.63 3.46 9.98
CA ASP A 36 -5.31 4.60 9.32
C ASP A 36 -5.04 4.53 7.82
N ILE A 37 -6.10 4.33 7.04
CA ILE A 37 -6.04 4.23 5.57
C ILE A 37 -6.78 5.40 4.95
N ARG A 38 -6.11 6.10 4.04
CA ARG A 38 -6.65 7.27 3.34
C ARG A 38 -6.67 7.04 1.84
N ALA A 39 -7.83 7.29 1.22
CA ALA A 39 -7.94 7.30 -0.23
C ALA A 39 -7.17 8.51 -0.80
N MET A 40 -6.29 8.24 -1.77
CA MET A 40 -5.49 9.25 -2.48
C MET A 40 -6.03 9.54 -3.88
N GLY A 41 -6.91 8.68 -4.40
CA GLY A 41 -7.53 8.81 -5.71
C GLY A 41 -6.91 7.90 -6.77
N PRO A 42 -7.21 8.10 -8.06
CA PRO A 42 -6.86 7.16 -9.12
C PRO A 42 -5.42 7.27 -9.63
N GLN A 43 -4.65 8.25 -9.15
CA GLN A 43 -3.27 8.49 -9.59
C GLN A 43 -2.27 8.10 -8.49
N PRO A 44 -1.07 7.62 -8.86
CA PRO A 44 -0.05 7.23 -7.90
C PRO A 44 0.36 8.46 -7.05
N PRO A 45 0.39 8.33 -5.72
CA PRO A 45 0.69 9.45 -4.83
C PRO A 45 2.18 9.79 -4.84
N SER A 46 2.49 11.09 -4.85
CA SER A 46 3.83 11.59 -4.51
C SER A 46 3.87 11.94 -3.03
N PHE A 47 4.85 11.41 -2.31
CA PHE A 47 5.07 11.71 -0.90
C PHE A 47 6.28 12.61 -0.75
N ASN A 48 6.15 13.71 0.00
CA ASN A 48 7.23 14.68 0.23
C ASN A 48 8.04 14.96 -1.05
N PRO A 49 7.43 15.54 -2.10
CA PRO A 49 8.03 15.62 -3.43
C PRO A 49 9.34 16.43 -3.49
N ASP A 50 9.67 17.19 -2.45
CA ASP A 50 10.88 18.00 -2.31
C ASP A 50 12.00 17.28 -1.53
N GLU A 51 11.70 16.12 -0.93
CA GLU A 51 12.67 15.28 -0.20
C GLU A 51 12.71 13.88 -0.81
N THR A 52 13.90 13.34 -1.03
CA THR A 52 14.07 11.96 -1.49
C THR A 52 14.58 11.09 -0.34
N SER A 53 13.98 9.92 -0.17
CA SER A 53 14.39 8.95 0.85
C SER A 53 15.15 7.79 0.22
N GLU A 54 16.24 7.36 0.87
CA GLU A 54 17.06 6.23 0.41
C GLU A 54 16.37 4.87 0.62
N ALA A 55 15.46 4.79 1.58
CA ALA A 55 14.67 3.61 1.97
C ALA A 55 13.16 3.89 1.82
N PRO A 56 12.34 2.85 1.58
CA PRO A 56 10.89 3.03 1.57
C PRO A 56 10.41 3.55 2.92
N ARG A 57 9.47 4.49 2.88
CA ARG A 57 8.86 5.10 4.07
C ARG A 57 7.35 5.08 4.07
N ASN A 58 6.76 4.88 2.90
CA ASN A 58 5.32 4.96 2.70
C ASN A 58 4.81 3.61 2.22
N VAL A 59 3.64 3.23 2.71
CA VAL A 59 2.95 2.00 2.32
C VAL A 59 1.66 2.38 1.59
N VAL A 60 1.52 1.91 0.35
CA VAL A 60 0.37 2.23 -0.50
C VAL A 60 -0.30 0.96 -0.99
N LEU A 61 -1.62 0.93 -0.97
CA LEU A 61 -2.44 -0.09 -1.60
C LEU A 61 -3.02 0.47 -2.88
N GLN A 62 -2.87 -0.25 -3.98
CA GLN A 62 -3.52 0.04 -5.26
C GLN A 62 -4.66 -0.95 -5.46
N VAL A 63 -5.83 -0.45 -5.83
CA VAL A 63 -6.98 -1.26 -6.24
C VAL A 63 -7.28 -0.95 -7.70
N ASP A 64 -7.16 -1.95 -8.56
CA ASP A 64 -7.52 -1.80 -9.96
C ASP A 64 -9.05 -1.69 -10.15
N PRO A 65 -9.51 -0.94 -11.15
CA PRO A 65 -10.94 -0.66 -11.36
C PRO A 65 -11.81 -1.89 -11.58
N ASP A 66 -11.25 -2.96 -12.13
CA ASP A 66 -11.97 -4.20 -12.45
C ASP A 66 -12.01 -5.21 -11.28
N GLU A 67 -11.37 -4.91 -10.15
CA GLU A 67 -11.11 -5.92 -9.13
C GLU A 67 -12.06 -5.90 -7.92
N GLY A 68 -12.98 -4.93 -7.88
CA GLY A 68 -14.04 -4.84 -6.88
C GLY A 68 -13.70 -3.93 -5.70
N SER A 69 -14.40 -4.12 -4.58
CA SER A 69 -14.28 -3.28 -3.39
C SER A 69 -14.40 -4.08 -2.08
N SER A 70 -13.92 -3.48 -1.00
CA SER A 70 -14.09 -3.98 0.37
C SER A 70 -14.42 -2.83 1.32
N VAL A 71 -14.85 -3.14 2.54
CA VAL A 71 -15.12 -2.10 3.55
C VAL A 71 -13.91 -1.22 3.80
N LEU A 72 -12.70 -1.79 3.70
CA LEU A 72 -11.43 -1.08 3.90
C LEU A 72 -11.00 -0.28 2.65
N LEU A 73 -11.28 -0.83 1.47
CA LEU A 73 -10.88 -0.31 0.16
C LEU A 73 -12.12 -0.22 -0.72
N PRO A 74 -12.98 0.80 -0.52
CA PRO A 74 -14.34 0.83 -1.08
C PRO A 74 -14.39 1.15 -2.58
N GLU A 75 -13.32 1.71 -3.13
CA GLU A 75 -13.25 2.22 -4.51
C GLU A 75 -11.93 1.81 -5.15
N ALA A 76 -11.85 2.00 -6.47
CA ALA A 76 -10.62 1.79 -7.20
C ALA A 76 -9.67 3.00 -7.07
N GLY A 77 -8.38 2.73 -7.03
CA GLY A 77 -7.34 3.75 -6.92
C GLY A 77 -6.30 3.43 -5.85
N PHE A 78 -5.57 4.46 -5.43
CA PHE A 78 -4.49 4.38 -4.48
C PHE A 78 -4.95 4.78 -3.09
N TYR A 79 -4.47 4.04 -2.09
CA TYR A 79 -4.75 4.23 -0.68
C TYR A 79 -3.44 4.28 0.10
N TRP A 80 -3.25 5.32 0.88
CA TRP A 80 -2.09 5.46 1.75
C TRP A 80 -2.39 4.89 3.13
N VAL A 81 -1.51 4.02 3.62
CA VAL A 81 -1.56 3.52 5.00
C VAL A 81 -0.66 4.41 5.86
N VAL A 82 -1.26 5.45 6.45
CA VAL A 82 -0.57 6.64 7.01
C VAL A 82 0.42 6.29 8.10
N SER A 83 0.08 5.31 8.95
CA SER A 83 0.87 4.92 10.12
C SER A 83 1.60 3.60 9.93
N ALA A 84 1.56 3.01 8.73
CA ALA A 84 2.25 1.75 8.50
C ALA A 84 3.73 1.99 8.22
N ASP A 85 4.54 1.37 9.06
CA ASP A 85 5.96 1.16 8.78
C ASP A 85 6.13 0.08 7.68
N PRO A 86 6.89 0.35 6.61
CA PRO A 86 7.10 -0.59 5.50
C PRO A 86 7.62 -1.97 5.92
N ASP A 87 8.63 -2.01 6.79
CA ASP A 87 9.21 -3.25 7.29
C ASP A 87 8.20 -4.04 8.13
N ALA A 88 7.47 -3.35 9.01
CA ALA A 88 6.40 -3.96 9.80
C ALA A 88 5.27 -4.50 8.92
N ALA A 89 4.85 -3.75 7.89
CA ALA A 89 3.83 -4.17 6.94
C ALA A 89 4.27 -5.41 6.13
N ALA A 90 5.52 -5.44 5.65
CA ALA A 90 6.10 -6.60 4.99
C ALA A 90 6.12 -7.83 5.92
N ALA A 91 6.55 -7.65 7.18
CA ALA A 91 6.58 -8.73 8.17
C ALA A 91 5.17 -9.27 8.49
N ARG A 92 4.18 -8.39 8.62
CA ARG A 92 2.77 -8.78 8.83
C ARG A 92 2.23 -9.58 7.64
N LEU A 93 2.49 -9.13 6.41
CA LEU A 93 2.06 -9.83 5.20
C LEU A 93 2.72 -11.21 5.07
N SER A 94 4.04 -11.30 5.29
CA SER A 94 4.75 -12.58 5.28
C SER A 94 4.21 -13.55 6.34
N LYS A 95 3.91 -13.04 7.54
CA LYS A 95 3.31 -13.85 8.61
C LYS A 95 1.93 -14.35 8.25
N GLU A 96 1.11 -13.54 7.58
CA GLU A 96 -0.23 -13.94 7.14
C GLU A 96 -0.16 -15.06 6.09
N ARG A 97 0.76 -14.94 5.13
CA ARG A 97 0.98 -15.94 4.08
C ARG A 97 1.61 -17.24 4.54
N ALA A 98 2.33 -17.20 5.65
CA ALA A 98 2.93 -18.38 6.25
C ALA A 98 1.94 -19.20 7.10
N LYS A 99 0.69 -18.72 7.29
CA LYS A 99 -0.34 -19.50 7.96
C LYS A 99 -0.78 -20.67 7.05
N PRO A 100 -0.89 -21.89 7.60
CA PRO A 100 -1.26 -23.10 6.86
C PRO A 100 -2.74 -23.09 6.43
#